data_AF-K9XE74-F1
#
_entry.id   AF-K9XE74-F1
#
_cell.length_a   1.000
_cell.length_b   1.000
_cell.length_c   1.000
_cell.angle_alpha   90.00
_cell.angle_beta   90.00
_cell.angle_gamma   90.00
#
_symmetry.space_group_name_H-M   'P 1'
#
loop_
_entity.id
_entity.type
_entity.pdbx_description
1 polymer ?
#
loop_
_entity_poly.entity_id
_entity_poly.type
_entity_poly.pdbx_seq_one_letter_code
_entity_poly.pdbx_strand_id
1 'polypeptide(L)'
;MRARIENMVLFLHHEDVPSFKKGGSVVRNSYFWALRSIAGQASRYRDWEYESEVWFALCRMLLSFSESGYLGLKETTLEFPLSQGEIPQVLRPIATWEAD
;
A
#
# COMPACT_ATOMS: atom_id res chain seq x y z
N MET A 1 -6.63 0.15 0.26
CA MET A 1 -5.90 0.36 -0.99
C MET A 1 -6.14 -0.84 -1.88
N ARG A 2 -6.83 -0.67 -2.99
CA ARG A 2 -7.05 -1.73 -3.98
C ARG A 2 -5.70 -2.26 -4.45
N ALA A 3 -5.54 -3.55 -4.33
CA ALA A 3 -4.29 -4.26 -4.51
C ALA A 3 -4.49 -5.47 -5.42
N ARG A 4 -3.51 -5.73 -6.29
CA ARG A 4 -3.44 -6.96 -7.08
C ARG A 4 -2.00 -7.42 -7.18
N ILE A 5 -1.78 -8.72 -7.35
CA ILE A 5 -0.44 -9.27 -7.59
C ILE A 5 -0.40 -9.94 -8.94
N GLU A 6 0.61 -9.57 -9.73
CA GLU A 6 0.89 -10.16 -11.03
C GLU A 6 2.41 -10.29 -11.17
N ASN A 7 2.90 -11.47 -11.59
CA ASN A 7 4.32 -11.75 -11.77
C ASN A 7 5.20 -11.37 -10.55
N MET A 8 4.73 -11.69 -9.33
CA MET A 8 5.41 -11.35 -8.06
C MET A 8 5.61 -9.85 -7.82
N VAL A 9 4.84 -9.00 -8.51
CA VAL A 9 4.76 -7.56 -8.27
C VAL A 9 3.40 -7.23 -7.69
N LEU A 10 3.39 -6.53 -6.56
CA LEU A 10 2.19 -5.97 -5.96
C LEU A 10 1.91 -4.60 -6.60
N PHE A 11 0.70 -4.43 -7.11
CA PHE A 11 0.21 -3.16 -7.65
C PHE A 11 -0.79 -2.56 -6.68
N LEU A 12 -0.61 -1.27 -6.35
CA LEU A 12 -1.58 -0.47 -5.63
C LEU A 12 -2.26 0.50 -6.59
N HIS A 13 -3.59 0.52 -6.59
CA HIS A 13 -4.34 1.41 -7.48
C HIS A 13 -3.95 2.87 -7.24
N HIS A 14 -3.66 3.60 -8.32
CA HIS A 14 -3.12 4.96 -8.26
C HIS A 14 -4.01 6.01 -7.54
N GLU A 15 -5.30 5.73 -7.38
CA GLU A 15 -6.22 6.60 -6.62
C GLU A 15 -6.16 6.36 -5.11
N ASP A 16 -5.62 5.23 -4.68
CA ASP A 16 -5.62 4.81 -3.28
C ASP A 16 -4.26 5.04 -2.60
N VAL A 17 -3.22 5.39 -3.38
CA VAL A 17 -1.92 5.79 -2.84
C VAL A 17 -1.97 7.21 -2.28
N PRO A 18 -1.18 7.53 -1.24
CA PRO A 18 -1.20 8.87 -0.65
C PRO A 18 -0.75 9.94 -1.64
N SER A 19 -1.20 11.16 -1.41
CA SER A 19 -0.75 12.35 -2.14
C SER A 19 0.13 13.24 -1.26
N PHE A 20 1.23 13.75 -1.80
CA PHE A 20 1.99 14.82 -1.17
C PHE A 20 1.21 16.14 -1.17
N LYS A 21 1.20 16.85 -0.04
CA LYS A 21 0.62 18.20 0.08
C LYS A 21 1.62 19.16 0.72
N LYS A 22 2.04 20.19 -0.04
CA LYS A 22 2.90 21.26 0.49
C LYS A 22 2.15 22.00 1.62
N GLY A 23 2.80 22.12 2.78
CA GLY A 23 2.18 22.68 4.00
C GLY A 23 1.12 21.78 4.64
N GLY A 24 0.99 20.53 4.20
CA GLY A 24 0.07 19.54 4.78
C GLY A 24 0.62 18.87 6.03
N SER A 25 -0.11 17.86 6.52
CA SER A 25 0.29 17.04 7.68
C SER A 25 1.67 16.42 7.47
N VAL A 26 2.56 16.61 8.45
CA VAL A 26 3.89 16.00 8.48
C VAL A 26 3.77 14.48 8.40
N VAL A 27 2.86 13.87 9.15
CA VAL A 27 2.69 12.41 9.18
C VAL A 27 2.27 11.87 7.80
N ARG A 28 1.29 12.51 7.14
CA ARG A 28 0.82 12.07 5.82
C ARG A 28 1.88 12.25 4.73
N ASN A 29 2.66 13.32 4.81
CA ASN A 29 3.79 13.52 3.89
C ASN A 29 4.92 12.52 4.16
N SER A 30 5.21 12.19 5.42
CA SER A 30 6.16 11.13 5.77
C SER A 30 5.69 9.78 5.26
N TYR A 31 4.40 9.47 5.40
CA TYR A 31 3.78 8.26 4.86
C TYR A 31 3.93 8.15 3.34
N PHE A 32 3.63 9.25 2.63
CA PHE A 32 3.85 9.35 1.19
C PHE A 32 5.30 9.03 0.80
N TRP A 33 6.27 9.68 1.46
CA TRP A 33 7.68 9.48 1.12
C TRP A 33 8.20 8.09 1.48
N ALA A 34 7.71 7.52 2.58
CA ALA A 34 8.10 6.18 3.01
C ALA A 34 7.57 5.10 2.06
N LEU A 35 6.32 5.21 1.59
CA LEU A 35 5.80 4.33 0.53
C LEU A 35 6.59 4.50 -0.77
N ARG A 36 6.84 5.75 -1.16
CA ARG A 36 7.50 6.04 -2.43
C ARG A 36 8.95 5.57 -2.48
N SER A 37 9.67 5.55 -1.36
CA SER A 37 11.09 5.21 -1.32
C SER A 37 11.38 3.72 -1.53
N ILE A 38 10.40 2.85 -1.34
CA ILE A 38 10.55 1.40 -1.53
C ILE A 38 9.79 0.87 -2.77
N ALA A 39 9.14 1.75 -3.53
CA ALA A 39 8.41 1.36 -4.74
C ALA A 39 9.38 1.25 -5.92
N GLY A 40 9.25 0.19 -6.72
CA GLY A 40 9.92 0.08 -8.03
C GLY A 40 9.37 1.12 -9.02
N GLN A 41 8.06 1.39 -8.96
CA GLN A 41 7.38 2.42 -9.73
C GLN A 41 6.38 3.19 -8.85
N ALA A 42 6.44 4.52 -8.87
CA ALA A 42 5.54 5.41 -8.13
C ALA A 42 5.19 6.69 -8.92
N SER A 43 4.53 6.54 -10.07
CA SER A 43 4.07 7.66 -10.90
C SER A 43 2.68 8.15 -10.47
N ARG A 44 2.33 9.37 -10.88
CA ARG A 44 1.10 10.05 -10.43
C ARG A 44 -0.19 9.45 -10.99
N TYR A 45 -0.13 8.80 -12.15
CA TYR A 45 -1.31 8.37 -12.91
C TYR A 45 -1.24 6.89 -13.29
N ARG A 46 -0.44 6.12 -12.56
CA ARG A 46 -0.33 4.67 -12.71
C ARG A 46 -0.23 4.04 -11.35
N ASP A 47 -0.61 2.78 -11.31
CA ASP A 47 -0.49 1.96 -10.11
C ASP A 47 0.95 1.99 -9.60
N TRP A 48 1.10 1.97 -8.28
CA TRP A 48 2.42 1.87 -7.67
C TRP A 48 2.81 0.40 -7.57
N GLU A 49 4.07 0.12 -7.89
CA GLU A 49 4.60 -1.23 -8.02
C GLU A 49 5.59 -1.53 -6.90
N TYR A 50 5.46 -2.71 -6.32
CA TYR A 50 6.34 -3.20 -5.26
C TYR A 50 6.73 -4.65 -5.55
N GLU A 51 8.01 -4.86 -5.80
CA GLU A 51 8.61 -6.18 -5.99
C GLU A 51 8.55 -7.01 -4.70
N SER A 52 8.54 -8.33 -4.84
CA SER A 52 8.40 -9.25 -3.70
C SER A 52 9.45 -9.05 -2.59
N GLU A 53 10.63 -8.58 -2.96
CA GLU A 53 11.78 -8.29 -2.14
C GLU A 53 11.49 -7.20 -1.11
N VAL A 54 10.57 -6.28 -1.40
CA VAL A 54 10.20 -5.17 -0.52
C VAL A 54 8.88 -5.39 0.23
N TRP A 55 8.13 -6.47 -0.03
CA TRP A 55 6.83 -6.73 0.60
C TRP A 55 6.88 -6.80 2.13
N PHE A 56 7.97 -7.34 2.67
CA PHE A 56 8.15 -7.39 4.13
C PHE A 56 8.32 -5.99 4.73
N ALA A 57 9.06 -5.12 4.05
CA ALA A 57 9.23 -3.73 4.47
C ALA A 57 7.92 -2.95 4.35
N LEU A 58 7.20 -3.15 3.25
CA LEU A 58 5.87 -2.58 3.03
C LEU A 58 4.90 -3.00 4.15
N CYS A 59 4.87 -4.28 4.51
CA CYS A 59 4.00 -4.81 5.55
C CYS A 59 4.26 -4.16 6.91
N ARG A 60 5.52 -4.11 7.35
CA ARG A 60 5.90 -3.45 8.62
C ARG A 60 5.55 -1.97 8.63
N MET A 61 5.78 -1.29 7.50
CA MET A 61 5.49 0.13 7.37
C MET A 61 3.98 0.40 7.45
N LEU A 62 3.17 -0.35 6.71
CA LEU A 62 1.71 -0.19 6.73
C LEU A 62 1.11 -0.48 8.12
N LEU A 63 1.61 -1.51 8.82
CA LEU A 63 1.23 -1.77 10.21
C LEU A 63 1.55 -0.58 11.12
N SER A 64 2.79 -0.09 11.07
CA SER A 64 3.23 1.03 11.91
C SER A 64 2.41 2.29 11.68
N PHE A 65 2.03 2.58 10.43
CA PHE A 65 1.18 3.72 10.08
C PHE A 65 -0.29 3.50 10.44
N SER A 66 -0.78 2.27 10.40
CA SER A 66 -2.14 1.92 10.85
C SER A 66 -2.30 2.16 12.36
N GLU A 67 -1.29 1.78 13.13
CA GLU A 67 -1.26 1.96 14.60
C GLU A 67 -1.07 3.41 15.03
N SER A 68 -0.66 4.31 14.13
CA SER A 68 -0.39 5.70 14.47
C SER A 68 -1.65 6.55 14.68
N GLY A 69 -2.83 6.08 14.23
CA GLY A 69 -4.12 6.79 14.36
C GLY A 69 -4.28 8.03 13.47
N TYR A 70 -3.34 8.29 12.55
CA TYR A 70 -3.36 9.46 11.65
C TYR A 70 -3.90 9.16 10.25
N LEU A 71 -4.08 7.88 9.93
CA LEU A 71 -4.47 7.37 8.62
C LEU A 71 -5.68 6.45 8.79
N GLY A 72 -6.58 6.47 7.82
CA GLY A 72 -7.73 5.56 7.82
C GLY A 72 -7.35 4.16 7.34
N LEU A 73 -8.17 3.15 7.67
CA LEU A 73 -7.97 1.76 7.21
C LEU A 73 -7.83 1.64 5.69
N LYS A 74 -8.59 2.44 4.93
CA LYS A 74 -8.50 2.44 3.46
C LYS A 74 -7.12 2.85 2.93
N GLU A 75 -6.34 3.57 3.74
CA GLU A 75 -4.99 4.01 3.41
C GLU A 75 -3.96 2.97 3.83
N THR A 76 -4.19 2.19 4.89
CA THR A 76 -3.16 1.31 5.45
C THR A 76 -3.39 -0.19 5.20
N THR A 77 -4.57 -0.57 4.72
CA THR A 77 -4.92 -1.96 4.41
C THR A 77 -4.93 -2.21 2.90
N LEU A 78 -4.30 -3.30 2.46
CA LEU A 78 -4.40 -3.83 1.10
C LEU A 78 -5.73 -4.56 0.93
N GLU A 79 -6.49 -4.20 -0.08
CA GLU A 79 -7.78 -4.81 -0.42
C GLU A 79 -7.61 -5.57 -1.73
N PHE A 80 -7.62 -6.89 -1.66
CA PHE A 80 -7.42 -7.78 -2.79
C PHE A 80 -8.77 -8.22 -3.38
N PRO A 81 -8.88 -8.34 -4.71
CA PRO A 81 -10.09 -8.87 -5.33
C PRO A 81 -10.25 -10.36 -5.00
N LEU A 82 -11.49 -10.84 -4.91
CA LEU A 82 -11.75 -12.26 -4.63
C LEU A 82 -11.13 -13.18 -5.69
N SER A 83 -10.98 -12.68 -6.91
CA SER A 83 -10.34 -13.37 -8.03
C SER A 83 -8.83 -13.57 -7.88
N GLN A 84 -8.15 -12.89 -6.93
CA GLN A 84 -6.71 -13.06 -6.67
C GLN A 84 -6.37 -14.48 -6.17
N GLY A 85 -7.34 -15.16 -5.54
CA GLY A 85 -7.19 -16.53 -5.05
C GLY A 85 -6.46 -16.65 -3.71
N GLU A 86 -5.18 -16.25 -3.64
CA GLU A 86 -4.40 -16.30 -2.40
C GLU A 86 -3.62 -15.00 -2.14
N ILE A 87 -3.62 -14.56 -0.89
CA ILE A 87 -2.76 -13.48 -0.40
C ILE A 87 -1.48 -14.09 0.17
N PRO A 88 -0.29 -13.71 -0.33
CA PRO A 88 1.00 -14.17 0.21
C PRO A 88 1.11 -13.93 1.71
N GLN A 89 1.68 -14.90 2.43
CA GLN A 89 1.76 -14.88 3.89
C GLN A 89 2.35 -13.58 4.45
N VAL A 90 3.36 -13.01 3.79
CA VAL A 90 4.01 -11.75 4.19
C VAL A 90 3.08 -10.54 4.17
N LEU A 91 2.05 -10.54 3.31
CA LEU A 91 1.11 -9.44 3.16
C LEU A 91 -0.17 -9.62 4.00
N ARG A 92 -0.49 -10.85 4.43
CA ARG A 92 -1.71 -11.17 5.21
C ARG A 92 -1.96 -10.25 6.42
N PRO A 93 -0.95 -9.80 7.20
CA PRO A 93 -1.20 -8.93 8.35
C PRO A 93 -1.83 -7.58 8.03
N ILE A 94 -1.70 -7.12 6.78
CA ILE A 94 -2.18 -5.82 6.30
C ILE A 94 -3.14 -5.98 5.13
N ALA A 95 -3.72 -7.15 4.97
CA ALA A 95 -4.56 -7.46 3.81
C ALA A 95 -5.98 -7.87 4.22
N THR A 96 -6.92 -7.51 3.36
CA THR A 96 -8.31 -7.94 3.38
C THR A 96 -8.73 -8.30 1.97
N TRP A 97 -9.86 -8.98 1.87
CA TRP A 97 -10.59 -9.15 0.62
C TRP A 97 -11.51 -7.95 0.39
N GLU A 98 -11.78 -7.64 -0.88
CA GLU A 98 -12.89 -6.74 -1.25
C GLU A 98 -14.20 -7.27 -0.66
N ALA A 99 -15.08 -6.35 -0.24
CA ALA A 99 -16.42 -6.71 0.17
C ALA A 99 -17.30 -6.90 -1.08
N ASP A 100 -18.22 -7.87 -1.03
CA ASP A 100 -19.27 -8.07 -2.06
C ASP A 100 -20.20 -6.86 -2.19
#